data_AF-A0A914A201-F1
#
_entry.id   AF-A0A914A201-F1
#
_cell.length_a   1.000
_cell.length_b   1.000
_cell.length_c   1.000
_cell.angle_alpha   90.00
_cell.angle_beta   90.00
_cell.angle_gamma   90.00
#
_symmetry.space_group_name_H-M   'P 1'
#
loop_
_entity.id
_entity.type
_entity.pdbx_description
1 polymer ?
#
loop_
_entity_poly.entity_id
_entity_poly.type
_entity_poly.pdbx_seq_one_letter_code
_entity_poly.pdbx_strand_id
1 'polypeptide(L)'
;MQNEAGEYVDLYIPRKCSASNRIIAAKDHASVQLNIAEVDPTTGLYTGSFKTYAVCGPIRRMGESDDSLIRLAQADNLVAKNFNQY
;
A
#
# COMPACT_ATOMS: atom_id res chain seq x y z
N MET A 1 4.93 -17.80 -11.45
CA MET A 1 5.92 -18.69 -12.07
C MET A 1 5.24 -19.30 -13.28
N GLN A 2 5.90 -19.28 -14.43
CA GLN A 2 5.41 -19.92 -15.65
C GLN A 2 6.28 -21.14 -15.95
N ASN A 3 5.67 -22.21 -16.47
CA ASN A 3 6.41 -23.32 -17.06
C ASN A 3 6.94 -22.95 -18.45
N GLU A 4 7.70 -23.84 -19.09
CA GLU A 4 8.23 -23.63 -20.45
C GLU A 4 7.14 -23.46 -21.52
N ALA A 5 5.92 -23.97 -21.26
CA ALA A 5 4.76 -23.79 -22.11
C ALA A 5 4.02 -22.46 -21.90
N GLY A 6 4.49 -21.60 -20.97
CA GLY A 6 3.91 -20.29 -20.67
C GLY A 6 2.71 -20.32 -19.71
N GLU A 7 2.39 -21.47 -19.13
CA GLU A 7 1.27 -21.63 -18.21
C GLU A 7 1.66 -21.25 -16.78
N TYR A 8 0.77 -20.57 -16.06
CA TYR A 8 0.98 -20.23 -14.65
C TYR A 8 0.81 -21.46 -13.77
N VAL A 9 1.89 -21.84 -13.07
CA VAL A 9 1.91 -23.03 -12.19
C VAL A 9 1.77 -22.69 -10.70
N ASP A 10 1.79 -21.40 -10.34
CA ASP A 10 1.65 -20.98 -8.94
C ASP A 10 0.19 -21.04 -8.46
N LEU A 11 -0.02 -21.48 -7.22
CA LEU A 11 -1.36 -21.49 -6.60
C LEU A 11 -1.91 -20.07 -6.39
N TYR A 12 -1.05 -19.10 -6.07
CA TYR A 12 -1.41 -17.70 -5.90
C TYR A 12 -0.19 -16.79 -6.00
N ILE A 13 -0.42 -15.54 -6.37
CA ILE A 13 0.62 -14.49 -6.36
C ILE A 13 0.40 -13.65 -5.10
N PRO A 14 1.34 -13.64 -4.14
CA PRO A 14 1.18 -12.91 -2.89
C PRO A 14 1.23 -11.39 -3.11
N ARG A 15 0.62 -10.65 -2.17
CA ARG A 15 0.71 -9.18 -2.13
C ARG A 15 2.13 -8.74 -1.84
N LYS A 16 2.51 -7.58 -2.36
CA LYS A 16 3.77 -6.89 -2.03
C LYS A 16 3.50 -5.70 -1.12
N CYS A 17 4.39 -5.48 -0.17
CA CYS A 17 4.39 -4.28 0.66
C CYS A 17 4.66 -3.05 -0.21
N SER A 18 3.78 -2.05 -0.15
CA SER A 18 3.91 -0.79 -0.87
C SER A 18 5.15 0.00 -0.43
N ALA A 19 5.58 -0.14 0.83
CA ALA A 19 6.73 0.60 1.37
C ALA A 19 8.08 -0.02 0.98
N SER A 20 8.22 -1.34 1.11
CA SER A 20 9.51 -2.04 1.00
C SER A 20 9.63 -3.01 -0.18
N ASN A 21 8.57 -3.17 -0.97
CA ASN A 21 8.46 -4.17 -2.06
C ASN A 21 8.64 -5.63 -1.62
N ARG A 22 8.73 -5.90 -0.31
CA ARG A 22 8.81 -7.25 0.24
C ARG A 22 7.48 -7.97 0.07
N ILE A 23 7.55 -9.26 -0.25
CA ILE A 23 6.38 -10.14 -0.30
C ILE A 23 5.74 -10.24 1.10
N ILE A 24 4.43 -10.10 1.18
CA ILE A 24 3.64 -10.35 2.38
C ILE A 24 3.29 -11.83 2.42
N ALA A 25 3.87 -12.55 3.38
CA ALA A 25 3.64 -13.98 3.57
C ALA A 25 2.23 -14.26 4.11
N ALA A 26 1.69 -15.45 3.82
CA ALA A 26 0.34 -15.84 4.24
C ALA A 26 0.14 -15.85 5.77
N LYS A 27 1.21 -16.09 6.55
CA LYS A 27 1.20 -16.09 8.02
C LYS A 27 1.62 -14.75 8.64
N ASP A 28 1.82 -13.70 7.85
CA ASP A 28 2.08 -12.35 8.37
C ASP A 28 0.77 -11.69 8.82
N HIS A 29 0.30 -12.09 10.00
CA HIS A 29 -0.91 -11.53 10.64
C HIS A 29 -0.71 -10.09 11.15
N ALA A 30 0.54 -9.61 11.18
CA ALA A 30 0.83 -8.22 11.49
C ALA A 30 0.72 -7.32 10.24
N SER A 31 0.63 -7.87 9.03
CA SER A 31 0.41 -7.05 7.83
C SER A 31 -0.97 -6.39 7.83
N VAL A 32 -1.07 -5.21 7.24
CA VAL A 32 -2.34 -4.48 7.09
C VAL A 32 -2.54 -4.05 5.65
N GLN A 33 -3.80 -3.89 5.29
CA GLN A 33 -4.22 -3.22 4.07
C GLN A 33 -5.05 -2.01 4.46
N LEU A 34 -4.62 -0.84 4.01
CA LEU A 34 -5.27 0.43 4.30
C LEU A 34 -5.94 0.92 3.01
N ASN A 35 -7.22 1.27 3.10
CA ASN A 35 -7.96 1.89 2.01
C ASN A 35 -8.18 3.35 2.36
N ILE A 36 -7.63 4.25 1.54
CA ILE A 36 -7.82 5.70 1.67
C ILE A 36 -8.89 6.10 0.66
N ALA A 37 -9.99 6.67 1.16
CA ALA A 37 -11.11 7.13 0.35
C ALA A 37 -10.68 8.27 -0.58
N GLU A 38 -11.06 8.18 -1.86
CA GLU A 38 -10.92 9.30 -2.80
C GLU A 38 -12.15 10.20 -2.72
N VAL A 39 -11.90 11.51 -2.65
CA VAL A 39 -12.92 12.55 -2.50
C VAL A 39 -13.00 13.41 -3.74
N ASP A 40 -14.20 13.83 -4.11
CA ASP A 40 -14.40 14.77 -5.21
C ASP A 40 -13.80 16.14 -4.85
N PRO A 41 -12.92 16.73 -5.67
CA PRO A 41 -12.28 18.00 -5.37
C PRO A 41 -13.24 19.18 -5.18
N THR A 42 -14.44 19.12 -5.77
CA THR A 42 -15.41 20.24 -5.70
C THR A 42 -16.31 20.15 -4.49
N THR A 43 -16.89 18.97 -4.25
CA THR A 43 -17.88 18.75 -3.18
C THR A 43 -17.26 18.23 -1.88
N GLY A 44 -16.04 17.68 -1.93
CA GLY A 44 -15.38 17.01 -0.80
C GLY A 44 -16.02 15.68 -0.40
N LEU A 45 -16.98 15.17 -1.19
CA LEU A 45 -17.71 13.95 -0.89
C LEU A 45 -16.96 12.72 -1.38
N TYR A 46 -17.17 11.60 -0.68
CA TYR A 46 -16.61 10.31 -1.05
C TYR A 46 -17.13 9.85 -2.42
N THR A 47 -16.22 9.44 -3.30
CA THR A 47 -16.54 9.04 -4.69
C THR A 47 -16.92 7.56 -4.84
N GLY A 48 -16.77 6.75 -3.78
CA GLY A 48 -16.93 5.29 -3.87
C GLY A 48 -15.64 4.55 -4.22
N SER A 49 -14.57 5.25 -4.58
CA SER A 49 -13.26 4.69 -4.92
C SER A 49 -12.22 4.93 -3.83
N PHE A 50 -11.22 4.07 -3.75
CA PHE A 50 -10.17 4.16 -2.74
C PHE A 50 -8.80 3.81 -3.30
N LYS A 51 -7.77 4.46 -2.76
CA LYS A 51 -6.38 4.10 -2.96
C LYS A 51 -5.95 3.12 -1.86
N THR A 52 -5.42 1.96 -2.26
CA THR A 52 -5.03 0.91 -1.33
C THR A 52 -3.52 0.86 -1.12
N TYR A 53 -3.08 0.80 0.14
CA TYR A 53 -1.69 0.53 0.52
C TYR A 53 -1.59 -0.75 1.35
N ALA A 54 -0.58 -1.55 1.08
CA ALA A 54 -0.27 -2.75 1.87
C ALA A 54 1.03 -2.53 2.64
N VAL A 55 1.00 -2.69 3.97
CA VAL A 55 2.18 -2.55 4.82
C VAL A 55 2.47 -3.89 5.49
N CYS A 56 3.68 -4.40 5.34
CA CYS A 56 4.09 -5.67 5.94
C CYS A 56 4.38 -5.54 7.44
N GLY A 57 4.25 -6.65 8.18
CA GLY A 57 4.46 -6.69 9.62
C GLY A 57 5.82 -6.14 10.09
N PRO A 58 6.95 -6.43 9.41
CA PRO A 58 8.26 -5.89 9.80
C PRO A 58 8.32 -4.36 9.84
N ILE A 59 7.75 -3.66 8.85
CA ILE A 59 7.74 -2.18 8.81
C ILE A 59 6.93 -1.63 9.99
N ARG A 60 5.77 -2.24 10.28
CA ARG A 60 4.95 -1.86 11.44
C ARG A 60 5.66 -2.09 12.76
N ARG A 61 6.38 -3.20 12.90
CA ARG A 61 7.13 -3.51 14.13
C ARG A 61 8.30 -2.56 14.38
N MET A 62 8.92 -2.05 13.33
CA MET A 62 10.03 -1.10 13.44
C MET A 62 9.57 0.31 13.83
N GLY A 63 8.28 0.63 13.70
CA GLY A 63 7.75 1.98 13.93
C GLY A 63 7.68 2.83 12.66
N GLU A 64 8.36 2.44 11.59
CA GLU A 64 8.48 3.18 10.31
C GLU A 64 7.22 3.18 9.43
N SER A 65 6.07 2.77 9.98
CA SER A 65 4.84 2.62 9.20
C SER A 65 4.17 3.95 8.90
N ASP A 66 4.31 4.94 9.78
CA ASP A 66 3.72 6.26 9.62
C ASP A 66 4.46 7.06 8.54
N ASP A 67 5.79 7.15 8.64
CA ASP A 67 6.65 7.84 7.68
C ASP A 67 6.50 7.22 6.28
N SER A 68 6.54 5.89 6.20
CA SER A 68 6.31 5.18 4.94
C SER A 68 4.97 5.52 4.30
N LEU A 69 3.91 5.64 5.10
CA LEU A 69 2.57 5.96 4.59
C LEU A 69 2.48 7.42 4.15
N ILE A 70 3.04 8.35 4.91
CA ILE A 70 3.08 9.78 4.56
C ILE A 70 3.83 9.96 3.24
N ARG A 71 5.00 9.33 3.09
CA ARG A 71 5.79 9.38 1.86
C ARG A 71 5.04 8.83 0.65
N LEU A 72 4.34 7.70 0.81
CA LEU A 72 3.52 7.11 -0.26
C LEU A 72 2.33 8.02 -0.61
N ALA A 73 1.63 8.55 0.38
CA ALA A 73 0.48 9.43 0.18
C ALA A 73 0.87 10.77 -0.46
N GLN A 74 2.04 11.32 -0.13
CA GLN A 74 2.60 12.50 -0.81
C GLN A 74 2.94 12.22 -2.28
N ALA A 75 3.54 11.06 -2.57
CA ALA A 75 3.85 10.66 -3.94
C ALA A 75 2.58 10.49 -4.79
N ASP A 76 1.51 9.98 -4.18
CA ASP A 76 0.19 9.82 -4.81
C ASP A 76 -0.67 11.11 -4.74
N ASN A 77 -0.12 12.25 -4.31
CA ASN A 77 -0.79 13.54 -4.16
C ASN A 77 -2.05 13.54 -3.26
N LEU A 78 -2.15 12.58 -2.34
CA LEU A 78 -3.20 12.54 -1.32
C LEU A 78 -2.90 13.47 -0.14
N VAL A 79 -1.61 13.73 0.10
CA VAL A 79 -1.11 14.66 1.12
C VAL A 79 -0.38 15.80 0.41
N ALA A 80 -0.55 17.02 0.91
CA ALA A 80 0.10 18.19 0.35
C ALA A 80 1.63 18.10 0.46
N LYS A 81 2.34 18.57 -0.57
CA LYS A 81 3.82 18.45 -0.67
C LYS A 81 4.57 19.28 0.37
N ASN A 82 3.93 20.30 0.92
CA ASN A 82 4.48 21.17 1.97
C ASN A 82 4.28 20.61 3.39
N PHE A 83 3.72 19.40 3.54
CA PHE A 83 3.40 18.83 4.86
C PHE A 83 4.63 18.68 5.78
N ASN A 84 5.82 18.41 5.22
CA ASN A 84 7.07 18.28 5.98
C ASN A 84 7.95 19.55 5.94
N GLN A 85 7.42 20.68 5.47
CA GLN A 85 8.14 21.95 5.41
C GLN A 85 7.78 22.80 6.64
N TYR A 86 8.49 22.57 7.74
CA TYR A 86 8.57 23.49 8.88
C TYR A 86 9.96 24.11 8.91
#